data_AF-A0A6N6T0D8-F1
#
_entry.id   AF-A0A6N6T0D8-F1
#
_cell.length_a   1.000
_cell.length_b   1.000
_cell.length_c   1.000
_cell.angle_alpha   90.00
_cell.angle_beta   90.00
_cell.angle_gamma   90.00
#
_symmetry.space_group_name_H-M   'P 1'
#
loop_
_entity.id
_entity.type
_entity.pdbx_description
1 polymer ?
#
loop_
_entity_poly.entity_id
_entity_poly.type
_entity_poly.pdbx_seq_one_letter_code
_entity_poly.pdbx_strand_id
1 'polypeptide(L)'
;MKTLVAALTAIYSLWLLTAPASAQTSRFKGWAAISKELSTRIAAPGESLDLERFIPAEDMEDFLGTWTTFGTEHSFQNGLPNPLSMAIWHVTLSGFAKSVGNSCATPQLAFHPRFLAILRKLCAWPAPEAQSEAVLLEFWWSVMGHNAPQREYAAWRDFFLGPSYRGRPAAETIAAMTLTITMNPYLLLHK
;
A
#
# COMPACT_ATOMS: atom_id res chain seq x y z
N MET A 1 -16.96 -7.31 -64.83
CA MET A 1 -17.78 -6.84 -63.68
C MET A 1 -17.48 -7.65 -62.41
N LYS A 2 -16.24 -7.65 -61.89
CA LYS A 2 -15.87 -8.32 -60.63
C LYS A 2 -14.60 -7.70 -60.02
N THR A 3 -14.60 -6.40 -59.69
CA THR A 3 -13.43 -5.77 -59.02
C THR A 3 -13.80 -4.39 -58.44
N LEU A 4 -14.92 -4.28 -57.71
CA LEU A 4 -15.34 -2.97 -57.15
C LEU A 4 -16.30 -3.14 -55.95
N VAL A 5 -16.00 -4.05 -55.01
CA VAL A 5 -16.79 -4.16 -53.75
C VAL A 5 -15.91 -4.34 -52.51
N ALA A 6 -14.61 -4.63 -52.64
CA ALA A 6 -13.75 -4.98 -51.50
C ALA A 6 -13.06 -3.80 -50.79
N ALA A 7 -13.20 -2.56 -51.26
CA ALA A 7 -12.40 -1.42 -50.76
C ALA A 7 -13.11 -0.53 -49.73
N LEU A 8 -14.40 -0.75 -49.45
CA LEU A 8 -15.21 0.18 -48.63
C LEU A 8 -15.46 -0.29 -47.18
N THR A 9 -15.08 -1.51 -46.82
CA THR A 9 -15.25 -2.06 -45.46
C THR A 9 -14.00 -1.96 -44.57
N ALA A 10 -12.90 -1.39 -45.04
CA ALA A 10 -11.67 -1.22 -44.25
C ALA A 10 -11.53 0.16 -43.56
N ILE A 11 -12.36 1.16 -43.93
CA ILE A 11 -12.23 2.53 -43.42
C ILE A 11 -13.17 2.80 -42.22
N TYR A 12 -14.20 1.98 -42.02
CA TYR A 12 -15.18 2.17 -40.94
C TYR A 12 -14.74 1.64 -39.57
N SER A 13 -13.66 0.86 -39.49
CA SER A 13 -13.20 0.24 -38.23
C SER A 13 -12.23 1.11 -37.43
N LEU A 14 -11.77 2.24 -37.97
CA LEU A 14 -10.81 3.12 -37.28
C LEU A 14 -11.44 4.23 -36.42
N TRP A 15 -12.78 4.27 -36.33
CA TRP A 15 -13.53 5.26 -35.54
C TRP A 15 -14.14 4.67 -34.27
N LEU A 16 -13.72 3.48 -33.86
CA LEU A 16 -14.02 2.96 -32.53
C LEU A 16 -13.15 3.68 -31.49
N LEU A 17 -13.66 4.83 -31.06
CA LEU A 17 -13.76 5.19 -29.66
C LEU A 17 -12.43 5.17 -28.89
N THR A 18 -11.56 6.14 -29.16
CA THR A 18 -10.79 6.74 -28.06
C THR A 18 -11.77 7.52 -27.19
N ALA A 19 -12.58 6.82 -26.40
CA ALA A 19 -13.20 7.45 -25.25
C ALA A 19 -12.05 8.08 -24.46
N PRO A 20 -12.08 9.38 -24.15
CA PRO A 20 -11.11 9.92 -23.22
C PRO A 20 -11.25 9.05 -21.98
N ALA A 21 -10.19 8.31 -21.63
CA ALA A 21 -10.13 7.69 -20.33
C ALA A 21 -10.28 8.85 -19.35
N SER A 22 -11.47 9.00 -18.75
CA SER A 22 -11.59 9.83 -17.58
C SER A 22 -10.65 9.17 -16.60
N ALA A 23 -9.45 9.74 -16.46
CA ALA A 23 -8.57 9.43 -15.35
C ALA A 23 -9.41 9.80 -14.13
N GLN A 24 -10.12 8.82 -13.58
CA GLN A 24 -10.87 8.98 -12.36
C GLN A 24 -9.76 9.29 -11.36
N THR A 25 -9.62 10.58 -11.02
CA THR A 25 -8.52 11.04 -10.20
C THR A 25 -8.79 10.53 -8.80
N SER A 26 -8.32 9.30 -8.53
CA SER A 26 -8.39 8.70 -7.21
C SER A 26 -7.65 9.63 -6.25
N ARG A 27 -8.34 10.05 -5.20
CA ARG A 27 -7.77 10.91 -4.15
C ARG A 27 -7.17 10.03 -3.05
N PHE A 28 -6.09 10.47 -2.41
CA PHE A 28 -5.64 9.88 -1.16
C PHE A 28 -6.75 9.93 -0.11
N LYS A 29 -6.77 8.93 0.77
CA LYS A 29 -7.63 8.94 1.96
C LYS A 29 -7.22 10.00 2.99
N GLY A 30 -5.98 10.46 2.91
CA GLY A 30 -5.39 11.37 3.88
C GLY A 30 -4.51 10.66 4.91
N TRP A 31 -3.51 11.36 5.43
CA TRP A 31 -2.58 10.83 6.45
C TRP A 31 -3.31 10.26 7.67
N ALA A 32 -4.18 11.07 8.28
CA ALA A 32 -4.92 10.67 9.48
C ALA A 32 -5.76 9.40 9.29
N ALA A 33 -6.36 9.21 8.10
CA ALA A 33 -7.14 8.02 7.79
C ALA A 33 -6.26 6.76 7.71
N ILE A 34 -5.12 6.85 7.01
CA ILE A 34 -4.17 5.73 6.90
C ILE A 34 -3.55 5.40 8.25
N SER A 35 -3.14 6.41 9.02
CA SER A 35 -2.60 6.22 10.37
C SER A 35 -3.59 5.53 11.31
N LYS A 36 -4.87 5.91 11.23
CA LYS A 36 -5.95 5.26 11.99
C LYS A 36 -6.20 3.82 11.52
N GLU A 37 -6.25 3.56 10.20
CA GLU A 37 -6.43 2.21 9.67
C GLU A 37 -5.30 1.27 10.11
N LEU A 38 -4.04 1.70 10.00
CA LEU A 38 -2.89 0.92 10.44
C LEU A 38 -2.91 0.71 11.96
N SER A 39 -3.10 1.78 12.74
CA SER A 39 -3.16 1.66 14.21
C SER A 39 -4.24 0.68 14.66
N THR A 40 -5.45 0.79 14.09
CA THR A 40 -6.57 -0.11 14.42
C THR A 40 -6.25 -1.58 14.17
N ARG A 41 -5.40 -1.89 13.19
CA ARG A 41 -5.11 -3.27 12.81
C ARG A 41 -3.92 -3.86 13.55
N ILE A 42 -2.88 -3.06 13.81
CA ILE A 42 -1.57 -3.57 14.26
C ILE A 42 -0.99 -2.89 15.49
N ALA A 43 -1.54 -1.78 15.99
CA ALA A 43 -1.07 -1.18 17.25
C ALA A 43 -1.45 -2.05 18.45
N ALA A 44 -0.73 -1.87 19.57
CA ALA A 44 -1.14 -2.47 20.83
C ALA A 44 -2.54 -1.98 21.26
N PRO A 45 -3.32 -2.80 22.00
CA PRO A 45 -4.66 -2.41 22.45
C PRO A 45 -4.64 -1.09 23.24
N GLY A 46 -5.46 -0.13 22.82
CA GLY A 46 -5.55 1.19 23.47
C GLY A 46 -4.47 2.19 23.04
N GLU A 47 -3.57 1.81 22.13
CA GLU A 47 -2.51 2.66 21.62
C GLU A 47 -2.70 2.99 20.14
N SER A 48 -2.03 4.05 19.67
CA SER A 48 -1.86 4.35 18.25
C SER A 48 -0.41 4.14 17.84
N LEU A 49 -0.17 3.73 16.60
CA LEU A 49 1.17 3.79 16.04
C LEU A 49 1.57 5.25 15.88
N ASP A 50 2.68 5.63 16.49
CA ASP A 50 3.35 6.90 16.20
C ASP A 50 4.00 6.79 14.80
N LEU A 51 3.20 7.06 13.78
CA LEU A 51 3.67 7.12 12.39
C LEU A 51 4.26 8.49 12.06
N GLU A 52 3.94 9.52 12.83
CA GLU A 52 4.41 10.90 12.64
C GLU A 52 5.92 10.99 12.80
N ARG A 53 6.53 10.18 13.67
CA ARG A 53 8.00 10.07 13.80
C ARG A 53 8.73 9.69 12.52
N PHE A 54 8.03 9.19 11.49
CA PHE A 54 8.63 8.83 10.20
C PHE A 54 8.44 9.90 9.13
N ILE A 55 7.69 10.97 9.42
CA ILE A 55 7.51 12.09 8.50
C ILE A 55 8.85 12.85 8.41
N PRO A 56 9.31 13.22 7.20
CA PRO A 56 10.67 13.78 7.03
C PRO A 56 10.89 15.15 7.68
N ALA A 57 9.83 15.95 7.84
CA ALA A 57 9.87 17.27 8.44
C ALA A 57 8.48 17.63 9.04
N GLU A 58 8.46 18.63 9.92
CA GLU A 58 7.22 19.19 10.49
C GLU A 58 6.27 19.67 9.38
N ASP A 59 4.97 19.55 9.61
CA ASP A 59 3.86 19.95 8.74
C ASP A 59 3.80 19.25 7.36
N MET A 60 4.66 18.25 7.10
CA MET A 60 4.64 17.54 5.80
C MET A 60 3.41 16.63 5.62
N GLU A 61 2.71 16.28 6.69
CA GLU A 61 1.42 15.56 6.68
C GLU A 61 0.33 16.32 5.92
N ASP A 62 0.40 17.66 5.87
CA ASP A 62 -0.58 18.48 5.16
C ASP A 62 -0.57 18.22 3.65
N PHE A 63 0.55 17.74 3.10
CA PHE A 63 0.68 17.35 1.69
C PHE A 63 0.13 15.94 1.40
N LEU A 64 -0.29 15.19 2.42
CA LEU A 64 -0.74 13.80 2.30
C LEU A 64 -2.26 13.65 2.29
N GLY A 65 -2.99 14.75 2.17
CA GLY A 65 -4.46 14.78 2.18
C GLY A 65 -4.98 15.11 3.58
N THR A 66 -5.48 16.32 3.76
CA THR A 66 -6.03 16.78 5.05
C THR A 66 -7.40 17.42 4.86
N TRP A 67 -8.25 17.25 5.88
CA TRP A 67 -9.52 17.94 5.97
C TRP A 67 -9.31 19.26 6.69
N THR A 68 -9.43 20.36 5.97
CA THR A 68 -9.40 21.69 6.57
C THR A 68 -10.84 22.17 6.78
N THR A 69 -11.09 22.79 7.93
CA THR A 69 -12.38 23.39 8.25
C THR A 69 -12.20 24.90 8.32
N PHE A 70 -12.89 25.63 7.46
CA PHE A 70 -12.92 27.10 7.50
C PHE A 70 -14.37 27.56 7.62
N GLY A 71 -14.75 27.99 8.83
CA GLY A 71 -16.15 28.29 9.15
C GLY A 71 -17.01 27.03 9.10
N THR A 72 -18.00 27.00 8.21
CA THR A 72 -18.91 25.86 7.99
C THR A 72 -18.54 24.99 6.78
N GLU A 73 -17.49 25.36 6.04
CA GLU A 73 -17.04 24.61 4.88
C GLU A 73 -15.94 23.60 5.25
N HIS A 74 -16.11 22.36 4.79
CA HIS A 74 -15.10 21.31 4.87
C HIS A 74 -14.48 21.13 3.48
N SER A 75 -13.18 21.43 3.35
CA SER A 75 -12.44 21.23 2.10
C SER A 75 -11.35 20.18 2.30
N PHE A 76 -11.28 19.20 1.40
CA PHE A 76 -10.18 18.24 1.38
C PHE A 76 -9.05 18.78 0.51
N GLN A 77 -7.91 19.07 1.13
CA GLN A 77 -6.74 19.66 0.47
C GLN A 77 -5.67 18.61 0.21
N ASN A 78 -4.84 18.82 -0.80
CA ASN A 78 -3.72 17.94 -1.18
C ASN A 78 -4.10 16.46 -1.38
N GLY A 79 -5.37 16.21 -1.69
CA GLY A 79 -5.87 14.86 -1.92
C GLY A 79 -5.44 14.21 -3.22
N LEU A 80 -4.96 14.98 -4.20
CA LEU A 80 -4.58 14.46 -5.51
C LEU A 80 -3.12 13.98 -5.50
N PRO A 81 -2.85 12.72 -5.92
CA PRO A 81 -1.50 12.22 -6.07
C PRO A 81 -0.66 13.11 -6.99
N ASN A 82 0.47 13.58 -6.45
CA ASN A 82 1.50 14.34 -7.16
C ASN A 82 2.90 13.87 -6.74
N PRO A 83 3.97 14.19 -7.49
CA PRO A 83 5.31 13.68 -7.20
C PRO A 83 5.81 13.97 -5.78
N LEU A 84 5.52 15.16 -5.24
CA LEU A 84 5.92 15.54 -3.88
C LEU A 84 5.18 14.67 -2.83
N SER A 85 3.86 14.61 -2.92
CA SER A 85 3.05 13.79 -2.00
C SER A 85 3.46 12.30 -2.05
N MET A 86 3.75 11.75 -3.24
CA MET A 86 4.22 10.38 -3.39
C MET A 86 5.61 10.15 -2.78
N ALA A 87 6.50 11.14 -2.89
CA ALA A 87 7.81 11.08 -2.25
C ALA A 87 7.69 11.08 -0.72
N ILE A 88 6.84 11.93 -0.15
CA ILE A 88 6.57 11.99 1.30
C ILE A 88 5.97 10.65 1.75
N TRP A 89 4.90 10.16 1.10
CA TRP A 89 4.33 8.84 1.38
C TRP A 89 5.37 7.73 1.37
N HIS A 90 6.19 7.68 0.32
CA HIS A 90 7.20 6.65 0.18
C HIS A 90 8.26 6.71 1.29
N VAL A 91 8.80 7.89 1.61
CA VAL A 91 9.81 8.03 2.66
C VAL A 91 9.24 7.67 4.03
N THR A 92 8.06 8.20 4.36
CA THR A 92 7.39 7.96 5.63
C THR A 92 7.08 6.46 5.81
N LEU A 93 6.46 5.83 4.82
CA LEU A 93 6.11 4.41 4.88
C LEU A 93 7.33 3.50 4.79
N SER A 94 8.42 3.94 4.15
CA SER A 94 9.71 3.23 4.18
C SER A 94 10.32 3.23 5.58
N GLY A 95 10.26 4.36 6.29
CA GLY A 95 10.71 4.46 7.68
C GLY A 95 9.92 3.51 8.59
N PHE A 96 8.59 3.55 8.49
CA PHE A 96 7.71 2.64 9.20
C PHE A 96 8.02 1.16 8.89
N ALA A 97 8.11 0.81 7.61
CA ALA A 97 8.40 -0.55 7.17
C ALA A 97 9.75 -1.08 7.69
N LYS A 98 10.79 -0.24 7.71
CA LYS A 98 12.08 -0.57 8.32
C LYS A 98 11.95 -0.84 9.82
N SER A 99 11.16 -0.07 10.56
CA SER A 99 10.90 -0.36 11.98
C SER A 99 10.18 -1.70 12.18
N VAL A 100 9.23 -2.07 11.30
CA VAL A 100 8.58 -3.39 11.34
C VAL A 100 9.61 -4.50 11.12
N GLY A 101 10.43 -4.40 10.07
CA GLY A 101 11.48 -5.39 9.77
C GLY A 101 12.53 -5.53 10.89
N ASN A 102 12.99 -4.40 11.44
CA ASN A 102 13.99 -4.38 12.53
C ASN A 102 13.44 -4.91 13.86
N SER A 103 12.11 -4.96 14.02
CA SER A 103 11.47 -5.53 15.22
C SER A 103 11.72 -7.04 15.39
N CYS A 104 12.27 -7.72 14.38
CA CYS A 104 12.76 -9.09 14.51
C CYS A 104 13.96 -9.24 15.44
N ALA A 105 14.86 -8.25 15.46
CA ALA A 105 16.05 -8.27 16.30
C ALA A 105 15.82 -7.51 17.62
N THR A 106 15.16 -6.36 17.55
CA THR A 106 14.88 -5.52 18.72
C THR A 106 13.56 -4.81 18.49
N PRO A 107 12.54 -4.99 19.35
CA PRO A 107 11.24 -4.35 19.19
C PRO A 107 11.37 -2.83 18.98
N GLN A 108 10.85 -2.31 17.86
CA GLN A 108 10.89 -0.87 17.52
C GLN A 108 9.55 -0.16 17.70
N LEU A 109 8.48 -0.94 17.81
CA LEU A 109 7.08 -0.51 17.86
C LEU A 109 6.31 -1.46 18.79
N ALA A 110 5.32 -0.92 19.48
CA ALA A 110 4.36 -1.72 20.25
C ALA A 110 3.26 -2.24 19.32
N PHE A 111 3.22 -3.56 19.13
CA PHE A 111 2.28 -4.21 18.22
C PHE A 111 1.18 -4.95 18.97
N HIS A 112 0.03 -5.09 18.32
CA HIS A 112 -1.03 -6.00 18.74
C HIS A 112 -0.46 -7.43 18.92
N PRO A 113 -0.79 -8.17 19.99
CA PRO A 113 -0.26 -9.51 20.23
C PRO A 113 -0.46 -10.47 19.06
N ARG A 114 -1.61 -10.39 18.38
CA ARG A 114 -1.89 -11.18 17.17
C ARG A 114 -0.92 -10.86 16.04
N PHE A 115 -0.71 -9.58 15.73
CA PHE A 115 0.22 -9.17 14.68
C PHE A 115 1.66 -9.56 15.04
N LEU A 116 2.06 -9.38 16.29
CA LEU A 116 3.38 -9.76 16.78
C LEU A 116 3.65 -11.27 16.64
N ALA A 117 2.64 -12.13 16.87
CA ALA A 117 2.78 -13.56 16.67
C ALA A 117 3.07 -13.92 15.19
N ILE A 118 2.46 -13.21 14.25
CA ILE A 118 2.71 -13.39 12.81
C ILE A 118 4.07 -12.83 12.41
N LEU A 119 4.40 -11.64 12.91
CA LEU A 119 5.71 -11.05 12.69
C LEU A 119 6.82 -11.97 13.17
N ARG A 120 6.69 -12.60 14.34
CA ARG A 120 7.66 -13.59 14.85
C ARG A 120 7.83 -14.80 13.92
N LYS A 121 6.76 -15.30 13.31
CA LYS A 121 6.87 -16.37 12.30
C LYS A 121 7.62 -15.89 11.07
N LEU A 122 7.33 -14.68 10.59
CA LEU A 122 8.06 -14.06 9.48
C LEU A 122 9.53 -13.78 9.80
N CYS A 123 9.87 -13.50 11.05
CA CYS A 123 11.26 -13.28 11.47
C CYS A 123 12.15 -14.52 11.30
N ALA A 124 11.56 -15.71 11.09
CA ALA A 124 12.29 -16.93 10.74
C ALA A 124 12.64 -17.02 9.24
N TRP A 125 12.27 -16.04 8.41
CA TRP A 125 12.62 -16.00 7.00
C TRP A 125 14.16 -16.11 6.80
N PRO A 126 14.66 -16.94 5.86
CA PRO A 126 13.95 -17.58 4.76
C PRO A 126 13.46 -19.02 5.03
N ALA A 127 13.21 -19.41 6.28
CA ALA A 127 12.72 -20.76 6.58
C ALA A 127 11.37 -21.06 5.87
N PRO A 128 11.13 -22.31 5.44
CA PRO A 128 9.90 -22.69 4.74
C PRO A 128 8.60 -22.34 5.49
N GLU A 129 8.63 -22.39 6.83
CA GLU A 129 7.47 -22.07 7.68
C GLU A 129 7.07 -20.59 7.56
N ALA A 130 8.05 -19.70 7.46
CA ALA A 130 7.85 -18.26 7.25
C ALA A 130 7.32 -17.95 5.83
N GLN A 131 7.62 -18.84 4.87
CA GLN A 131 7.17 -18.77 3.47
C GLN A 131 5.79 -19.43 3.25
N SER A 132 5.17 -19.97 4.29
CA SER A 132 3.87 -20.65 4.14
C SER A 132 2.75 -19.67 3.78
N GLU A 133 1.80 -20.16 2.97
CA GLU A 133 0.60 -19.40 2.55
C GLU A 133 -0.12 -18.78 3.76
N ALA A 134 -0.31 -19.55 4.83
CA ALA A 134 -1.01 -19.11 6.03
C ALA A 134 -0.35 -17.90 6.69
N VAL A 135 0.99 -17.90 6.80
CA VAL A 135 1.74 -16.79 7.41
C VAL A 135 1.68 -15.54 6.52
N LEU A 136 1.90 -15.73 5.22
CA LEU A 136 1.89 -14.63 4.24
C LEU A 136 0.50 -13.99 4.12
N LEU A 137 -0.56 -14.80 4.11
CA LEU A 137 -1.94 -14.32 4.04
C LEU A 137 -2.35 -13.58 5.31
N GLU A 138 -2.00 -14.11 6.48
CA GLU A 138 -2.33 -13.45 7.74
C GLU A 138 -1.56 -12.13 7.93
N PHE A 139 -0.31 -12.07 7.47
CA PHE A 139 0.45 -10.82 7.44
C PHE A 139 -0.20 -9.79 6.50
N TRP A 140 -0.54 -10.20 5.28
CA TRP A 140 -1.25 -9.35 4.32
C TRP A 140 -2.55 -8.79 4.92
N TRP A 141 -3.41 -9.63 5.49
CA TRP A 141 -4.67 -9.17 6.08
C TRP A 141 -4.47 -8.29 7.31
N SER A 142 -3.43 -8.53 8.10
CA SER A 142 -3.13 -7.68 9.26
C SER A 142 -2.78 -6.25 8.86
N VAL A 143 -2.19 -6.03 7.68
CA VAL A 143 -1.82 -4.67 7.23
C VAL A 143 -2.84 -4.12 6.22
N MET A 144 -3.16 -4.87 5.16
CA MET A 144 -4.09 -4.47 4.08
C MET A 144 -5.56 -4.50 4.50
N GLY A 145 -5.93 -5.41 5.42
CA GLY A 145 -7.34 -5.74 5.66
C GLY A 145 -8.03 -6.35 4.43
N HIS A 146 -9.33 -6.12 4.31
CA HIS A 146 -10.16 -6.56 3.17
C HIS A 146 -10.22 -5.54 2.03
N ASN A 147 -9.29 -4.59 2.00
CA ASN A 147 -9.34 -3.45 1.07
C ASN A 147 -9.00 -3.82 -0.39
N ALA A 148 -8.20 -4.87 -0.59
CA ALA A 148 -7.68 -5.28 -1.89
C ALA A 148 -8.26 -6.62 -2.37
N PRO A 149 -8.46 -6.83 -3.69
CA PRO A 149 -8.94 -8.10 -4.23
C PRO A 149 -7.87 -9.19 -4.12
N GLN A 150 -8.30 -10.46 -4.12
CA GLN A 150 -7.43 -11.63 -3.92
C GLN A 150 -6.25 -11.70 -4.91
N ARG A 151 -6.42 -11.19 -6.13
CA ARG A 151 -5.35 -11.13 -7.15
C ARG A 151 -4.15 -10.28 -6.71
N GLU A 152 -4.37 -9.23 -5.91
CA GLU A 152 -3.29 -8.37 -5.40
C GLU A 152 -2.44 -9.13 -4.40
N TYR A 153 -3.09 -9.90 -3.50
CA TYR A 153 -2.38 -10.77 -2.58
C TYR A 153 -1.56 -11.83 -3.32
N ALA A 154 -2.15 -12.49 -4.33
CA ALA A 154 -1.43 -13.50 -5.12
C ALA A 154 -0.19 -12.93 -5.80
N ALA A 155 -0.31 -11.77 -6.45
CA ALA A 155 0.83 -11.08 -7.09
C ALA A 155 1.90 -10.68 -6.07
N TRP A 156 1.50 -10.12 -4.92
CA TRP A 156 2.41 -9.76 -3.83
C TRP A 156 3.15 -11.00 -3.28
N ARG A 157 2.42 -12.08 -3.00
CA ARG A 157 2.99 -13.34 -2.50
C ARG A 157 4.01 -13.92 -3.47
N ASP A 158 3.64 -14.03 -4.74
CA ASP A 158 4.48 -14.65 -5.77
C ASP A 158 5.76 -13.84 -6.00
N PHE A 159 5.70 -12.51 -5.88
CA PHE A 159 6.89 -11.65 -5.91
C PHE A 159 7.87 -11.96 -4.77
N PHE A 160 7.38 -12.11 -3.53
CA PHE A 160 8.25 -12.37 -2.37
C PHE A 160 8.74 -13.83 -2.29
N LEU A 161 7.97 -14.78 -2.80
CA LEU A 161 8.40 -16.18 -2.98
C LEU A 161 9.32 -16.37 -4.20
N GLY A 162 9.42 -15.36 -5.06
CA GLY A 162 10.28 -15.35 -6.23
C GLY A 162 11.78 -15.25 -5.89
N PRO A 163 12.65 -15.44 -6.89
CA PRO A 163 14.11 -15.46 -6.71
C PRO A 163 14.68 -14.19 -6.04
N SER A 164 14.00 -13.05 -6.21
CA SER A 164 14.46 -11.76 -5.70
C SER A 164 14.49 -11.69 -4.18
N TYR A 165 13.54 -12.30 -3.47
CA TYR A 165 13.37 -12.14 -2.01
C TYR A 165 13.41 -13.45 -1.22
N ARG A 166 13.19 -14.60 -1.87
CA ARG A 166 13.09 -15.90 -1.19
C ARG A 166 14.27 -16.24 -0.27
N GLY A 167 15.48 -15.80 -0.62
CA GLY A 167 16.69 -16.05 0.17
C GLY A 167 17.24 -14.84 0.93
N ARG A 168 16.55 -13.69 0.93
CA ARG A 168 17.05 -12.47 1.57
C ARG A 168 16.90 -12.50 3.10
N PRO A 169 17.62 -11.66 3.85
CA PRO A 169 17.43 -11.52 5.29
C PRO A 169 15.99 -11.17 5.67
N ALA A 170 15.53 -11.66 6.82
CA ALA A 170 14.17 -11.43 7.31
C ALA A 170 13.82 -9.95 7.44
N ALA A 171 14.68 -9.14 8.08
CA ALA A 171 14.40 -7.72 8.31
C ALA A 171 14.20 -6.94 7.00
N GLU A 172 15.04 -7.19 6.00
CA GLU A 172 14.93 -6.56 4.67
C GLU A 172 13.65 -7.01 3.96
N THR A 173 13.35 -8.31 4.00
CA THR A 173 12.19 -8.89 3.32
C THR A 173 10.88 -8.39 3.94
N ILE A 174 10.79 -8.38 5.28
CA ILE A 174 9.61 -7.89 6.00
C ILE A 174 9.42 -6.39 5.79
N ALA A 175 10.50 -5.60 5.74
CA ALA A 175 10.39 -4.19 5.39
C ALA A 175 9.84 -4.00 3.97
N ALA A 176 10.37 -4.73 2.98
CA ALA A 176 9.85 -4.67 1.61
C ALA A 176 8.39 -5.14 1.51
N MET A 177 8.03 -6.23 2.19
CA MET A 177 6.66 -6.72 2.31
C MET A 177 5.72 -5.67 2.91
N THR A 178 6.13 -5.03 4.00
CA THR A 178 5.35 -3.99 4.67
C THR A 178 5.16 -2.79 3.75
N LEU A 179 6.22 -2.29 3.14
CA LEU A 179 6.17 -1.12 2.26
C LEU A 179 5.29 -1.36 1.03
N THR A 180 5.41 -2.52 0.40
CA THR A 180 4.58 -2.86 -0.77
C THR A 180 3.10 -2.94 -0.43
N ILE A 181 2.74 -3.41 0.77
CA ILE A 181 1.35 -3.38 1.25
C ILE A 181 0.91 -1.95 1.55
N THR A 182 1.72 -1.16 2.27
CA THR A 182 1.32 0.18 2.68
C THR A 182 1.26 1.18 1.54
N MET A 183 2.05 0.98 0.48
CA MET A 183 2.00 1.75 -0.76
C MET A 183 0.94 1.26 -1.75
N ASN A 184 0.18 0.21 -1.42
CA ASN A 184 -0.82 -0.33 -2.34
C ASN A 184 -1.97 0.69 -2.55
N PRO A 185 -2.39 0.95 -3.79
CA PRO A 185 -3.47 1.90 -4.09
C PRO A 185 -4.79 1.61 -3.36
N TYR A 186 -5.12 0.33 -3.13
CA TYR A 186 -6.32 -0.07 -2.40
C TYR A 186 -6.28 0.35 -0.91
N LEU A 187 -5.08 0.53 -0.35
CA LEU A 187 -4.92 1.09 0.98
C LEU A 187 -4.94 2.62 0.94
N LEU A 188 -4.15 3.24 0.06
CA LEU A 188 -3.89 4.68 0.08
C LEU A 188 -5.00 5.56 -0.50
N LEU A 189 -5.78 5.05 -1.45
CA LEU A 189 -6.71 5.85 -2.23
C LEU A 189 -8.17 5.57 -1.87
N HIS A 190 -9.01 6.59 -2.04
CA HIS A 190 -10.47 6.41 -2.10
C HIS A 190 -10.83 5.61 -3.36
N LYS A 191 -11.79 4.70 -3.20
CA LYS A 191 -12.41 3.95 -4.30
C LYS A 191 -13.51 4.78 -4.95
#